data_AF-A0A1F3PS64-F1
#
_entry.id   AF-A0A1F3PS64-F1
#
_cell.length_a   1.000
_cell.length_b   1.000
_cell.length_c   1.000
_cell.angle_alpha   90.00
_cell.angle_beta   90.00
_cell.angle_gamma   90.00
#
_symmetry.space_group_name_H-M   'P 1'
#
loop_
_entity.id
_entity.type
_entity.pdbx_description
1 polymer ?
#
loop_
_entity_poly.entity_id
_entity_poly.type
_entity_poly.pdbx_seq_one_letter_code
_entity_poly.pdbx_strand_id
1 'polypeptide(L)' 'MKRKIILGISFIIMTLAFNSCEGFGTCKICRQVTSEIGGGVISEEPEAEYCDAALIAIEAKGDIIVGNTRISWECR' A
#
# COMPACT_ATOMS: atom_id res chain seq x y z
N MET A 1 14.42 25.35 36.50
CA MET A 1 14.96 24.00 36.23
C MET A 1 13.84 23.00 35.88
N LYS A 2 12.89 22.70 36.79
CA LYS A 2 11.83 21.67 36.59
C LYS A 2 10.98 21.83 35.32
N ARG A 3 10.57 23.06 34.96
CA ARG A 3 9.79 23.34 33.73
C ARG A 3 10.55 23.04 32.42
N LYS A 4 11.87 23.21 32.41
CA LYS A 4 12.70 22.94 31.22
C LYS A 4 12.86 21.44 30.99
N ILE A 5 12.86 20.64 32.07
CA ILE A 5 12.92 19.18 32.01
C ILE A 5 11.62 18.60 31.45
N ILE A 6 10.47 19.13 31.87
CA ILE A 6 9.15 18.70 31.36
C ILE A 6 9.03 18.96 29.85
N LEU A 7 9.47 20.14 29.38
CA LEU A 7 9.48 20.48 27.95
C LEU A 7 10.46 19.61 27.15
N GLY A 8 11.61 19.25 27.72
CA GLY A 8 12.55 18.33 27.07
C GLY A 8 11.98 16.92 26.91
N ILE A 9 11.31 16.41 27.94
CA ILE A 9 10.68 15.08 27.91
C ILE A 9 9.52 15.03 26.92
N SER A 10 8.68 16.07 26.85
CA SER A 10 7.58 16.10 25.88
C SER A 10 8.07 16.08 24.43
N PHE A 11 9.19 16.75 24.15
CA PHE A 11 9.79 16.77 22.82
C PHE A 11 10.33 15.39 22.40
N ILE A 12 10.97 14.67 23.33
CA ILE A 12 11.49 13.31 23.10
C ILE A 12 10.35 12.31 22.84
N ILE A 13 9.28 12.37 23.64
CA ILE A 13 8.11 11.51 23.46
C ILE A 13 7.42 11.79 22.10
N MET A 14 7.37 13.05 21.68
CA MET A 14 6.77 13.42 20.39
C MET A 14 7.60 12.89 19.20
N THR A 15 8.93 12.90 19.27
CA THR A 15 9.78 12.31 18.21
C THR A 15 9.70 10.78 18.13
N LEU A 16 9.47 10.10 19.26
CA LEU A 16 9.31 8.64 19.29
C LEU A 16 7.98 8.20 18.66
N ALA A 17 6.91 9.01 18.80
CA ALA A 17 5.63 8.73 18.17
C ALA A 17 5.66 8.77 16.63
N PHE A 18 6.56 9.55 16.03
CA PHE A 18 6.75 9.56 14.57
C PHE A 18 7.54 8.35 14.07
N ASN A 19 8.50 7.82 14.85
CA ASN A 19 9.27 6.63 14.47
C ASN A 19 8.46 5.33 14.62
N SER A 20 7.41 5.30 15.46
CA SER A 20 6.51 4.14 15.53
C SER A 20 5.51 4.04 14.37
N CYS A 21 5.50 5.02 13.46
CA CYS A 21 4.66 4.99 12.26
C CYS A 21 5.34 4.30 11.06
N GLU A 22 6.53 3.71 11.25
CA GLU A 22 7.24 2.90 10.23
C GLU A 22 6.99 1.38 10.40
N GLY A 23 6.05 0.98 11.28
CA GLY A 23 5.90 -0.38 11.77
C GLY A 23 4.84 -1.27 11.09
N PHE A 24 4.25 -0.87 9.96
CA PHE A 24 3.19 -1.66 9.29
C PHE A 24 3.31 -1.67 7.76
N GLY A 25 4.53 -1.65 7.23
CA GLY A 25 4.75 -1.87 5.80
C GLY A 25 4.46 -3.31 5.41
N THR A 26 3.21 -3.61 5.09
CA THR A 26 2.89 -4.78 4.28
C THR A 26 3.41 -4.48 2.89
N CYS A 27 4.60 -4.96 2.56
CA CYS A 27 5.07 -5.01 1.19
C CYS A 27 4.47 -6.27 0.55
N LYS A 28 3.79 -6.09 -0.58
CA LYS A 28 3.26 -7.20 -1.39
C LYS A 28 3.70 -7.03 -2.82
N ILE A 29 3.82 -8.15 -3.51
CA ILE A 29 4.10 -8.16 -4.93
C ILE A 29 2.74 -8.12 -5.63
N CYS A 30 2.50 -7.06 -6.40
CA CYS A 30 1.27 -6.89 -7.15
C CYS A 30 1.54 -6.94 -8.65
N ARG A 31 0.57 -7.48 -9.39
CA ARG A 31 0.55 -7.46 -10.86
C ARG A 31 -0.83 -7.08 -11.35
N GLN A 32 -0.87 -6.43 -12.51
CA GLN A 32 -2.10 -6.11 -13.20
C GLN A 32 -2.44 -7.23 -14.17
N VAL A 33 -3.60 -7.84 -13.98
CA VAL A 33 -4.09 -8.96 -14.80
C VAL A 33 -5.29 -8.49 -15.59
N THR A 34 -5.22 -8.64 -16.91
CA THR A 34 -6.33 -8.39 -17.81
C THR A 34 -6.90 -9.73 -18.26
N SER A 35 -8.13 -10.01 -17.86
CA SER A 35 -8.85 -11.25 -18.13
C SER A 35 -10.11 -10.99 -18.96
N GLU A 36 -10.55 -11.98 -19.72
CA GLU A 36 -11.82 -11.90 -20.44
C GLU A 36 -12.99 -12.24 -19.49
N ILE A 37 -14.13 -11.56 -19.64
CA ILE A 37 -15.31 -11.82 -18.80
C ILE A 37 -15.84 -13.23 -19.12
N GLY A 38 -15.67 -14.16 -18.19
CA GLY A 38 -16.05 -15.57 -18.35
C GLY A 38 -15.02 -16.43 -19.10
N GLY A 39 -13.83 -15.91 -19.36
CA GLY A 39 -12.75 -16.58 -20.09
C GLY A 39 -11.43 -16.62 -19.33
N GLY A 40 -10.34 -16.71 -20.09
CA GLY A 40 -8.97 -16.78 -19.55
C GLY A 40 -8.28 -15.42 -19.41
N VAL A 41 -7.07 -15.45 -18.85
CA VAL A 41 -6.18 -14.29 -18.79
C VAL A 41 -5.69 -13.94 -20.20
N ILE A 42 -5.87 -12.68 -20.59
CA ILE A 42 -5.48 -12.14 -21.90
C ILE A 42 -4.05 -11.59 -21.83
N SER A 43 -3.72 -10.88 -20.75
CA SER A 43 -2.42 -10.23 -20.56
C SER A 43 -2.12 -9.99 -19.09
N GLU A 44 -0.85 -10.15 -18.71
CA GLU A 44 -0.33 -9.89 -17.37
C GLU A 44 0.82 -8.88 -17.49
N GLU A 45 0.75 -7.79 -16.72
CA GLU A 45 1.88 -6.87 -16.57
C GLU A 45 2.93 -7.42 -15.60
N PRO A 46 4.20 -6.98 -15.71
CA PRO A 46 5.26 -7.44 -14.82
C PRO A 46 4.93 -7.15 -13.35
N GLU A 47 5.31 -8.10 -12.49
CA GLU A 47 5.19 -7.99 -11.05
C GLU A 47 6.02 -6.82 -10.51
N ALA A 48 5.40 -6.00 -9.67
CA ALA A 48 6.05 -4.89 -8.99
C ALA A 48 5.76 -4.93 -7.49
N GLU A 49 6.78 -4.63 -6.69
CA GLU A 49 6.65 -4.57 -5.24
C GLU A 49 6.07 -3.23 -4.82
N TYR A 50 4.99 -3.27 -4.04
CA TYR A 50 4.36 -2.09 -3.46
C TYR A 50 4.30 -2.22 -1.95
N CYS A 51 4.68 -1.14 -1.27
CA CYS A 51 4.66 -1.05 0.19
C CYS A 51 3.76 0.11 0.64
N ASP A 52 3.25 0.01 1.87
CA ASP A 52 2.55 1.09 2.59
C ASP A 52 1.44 1.76 1.77
N ALA A 53 1.49 3.09 1.64
CA ALA A 53 0.51 3.89 0.92
C ALA A 53 0.37 3.49 -0.55
N ALA A 54 1.44 3.01 -1.18
CA ALA A 54 1.39 2.54 -2.56
C ALA A 54 0.61 1.22 -2.66
N LEU A 55 0.82 0.29 -1.71
CA LEU A 55 0.03 -0.95 -1.67
C LEU A 55 -1.44 -0.65 -1.41
N ILE A 56 -1.75 0.21 -0.44
CA ILE A 56 -3.13 0.61 -0.12
C ILE A 56 -3.81 1.23 -1.35
N ALA A 57 -3.08 2.08 -2.10
CA ALA A 57 -3.59 2.68 -3.32
C ALA A 57 -3.90 1.64 -4.41
N ILE A 58 -3.06 0.59 -4.55
CA ILE A 58 -3.28 -0.51 -5.51
C ILE A 58 -4.43 -1.40 -5.08
N GLU A 59 -4.50 -1.82 -3.81
CA GLU A 59 -5.59 -2.65 -3.30
C GLU A 59 -6.95 -1.91 -3.31
N ALA A 60 -6.92 -0.57 -3.22
CA ALA A 60 -8.11 0.27 -3.39
C ALA A 60 -8.53 0.44 -4.86
N LYS A 61 -7.70 0.05 -5.84
CA LYS A 61 -8.12 0.05 -7.25
C LYS A 61 -9.11 -1.09 -7.45
N GLY A 62 -10.38 -0.74 -7.63
CA GLY A 62 -11.41 -1.68 -8.05
C GLY A 62 -11.16 -2.20 -9.46
N ASP A 63 -11.83 -3.30 -9.78
CA ASP A 63 -11.78 -3.89 -11.11
C ASP A 63 -12.30 -2.92 -12.17
N ILE A 64 -11.53 -2.76 -13.24
CA ILE A 64 -11.92 -1.93 -14.38
C ILE A 64 -12.44 -2.85 -15.48
N ILE A 65 -13.68 -2.64 -15.91
CA ILE A 65 -14.27 -3.39 -17.03
C ILE A 65 -14.26 -2.50 -18.27
N VAL A 66 -13.58 -2.95 -19.33
CA VAL A 66 -13.52 -2.26 -20.62
C VAL A 66 -13.99 -3.21 -21.71
N GLY A 67 -15.23 -3.03 -22.18
CA GLY A 67 -15.83 -3.93 -23.16
C GLY A 67 -16.00 -5.35 -22.60
N ASN A 68 -15.34 -6.34 -23.20
CA ASN A 68 -15.36 -7.75 -22.75
C ASN A 68 -14.16 -8.12 -21.85
N THR A 69 -13.33 -7.16 -21.46
CA THR A 69 -12.15 -7.41 -20.61
C THR A 69 -12.33 -6.82 -19.22
N ARG A 70 -11.86 -7.55 -18.22
CA ARG A 70 -11.75 -7.16 -16.81
C ARG A 70 -10.28 -7.00 -16.49
N ILE A 71 -9.92 -5.84 -15.96
CA ILE A 71 -8.58 -5.54 -15.49
C ILE A 71 -8.62 -5.48 -13.96
N SER A 72 -7.90 -6.39 -13.32
CA SER A 72 -7.85 -6.52 -11.86
C SER A 72 -6.41 -6.51 -11.36
N TRP A 73 -6.20 -6.04 -10.14
CA TRP A 73 -4.92 -6.10 -9.46
C TRP A 73 -4.87 -7.33 -8.56
N GLU A 74 -3.89 -8.20 -8.77
CA GLU A 74 -3.63 -9.35 -7.90
C GLU A 74 -2.37 -9.08 -7.09
N CYS A 75 -2.51 -9.00 -5.76
CA CYS A 75 -1.40 -8.83 -4.82
C CYS A 75 -1.23 -10.10 -3.97
N ARG A 76 0.01 -10.60 -3.88
CA ARG A 76 0.40 -11.76 -3.06
C ARG A 76 1.32 -11.35 -1.91
#